data_AF-A0A6A5WUW4-F1
#
_entry.id   AF-A0A6A5WUW4-F1
#
_cell.length_a   1.000
_cell.length_b   1.000
_cell.length_c   1.000
_cell.angle_alpha   90.00
_cell.angle_beta   90.00
_cell.angle_gamma   90.00
#
_symmetry.space_group_name_H-M   'P 1'
#
loop_
_entity.id
_entity.type
_entity.pdbx_description
1 polymer ?
#
loop_
_entity_poly.entity_id
_entity_poly.type
_entity_poly.pdbx_seq_one_letter_code
_entity_poly.pdbx_strand_id
1 'polypeptide(L)'
;MSVRCRPLANLMAPLQYGYQYETVRTIQNERTCWICMETFDLTSTSNSRCKPIKLLPCGHIVGKNCFDRWRAHVGGITSCTLCSHSLTPKQESNTLYVRLLRRIASSIWFSSQDDYMADMVPDYHKDHVRILLDRGVRLSHTQMAKAWMYMMHYFFIIYMLVPIIFLAALVLICGLLCLGSYFLSSGLYRLVLKVSIAILTLIMAGLFANLGSFAVVSWLIVQHGNSQAHGRMKK
;
A
#
# COMPACT_ATOMS: atom_id res chain seq x y z
N MET A 1 -11.21 -5.98 -19.22
CA MET A 1 -11.12 -4.92 -18.17
C MET A 1 -9.70 -4.86 -17.64
N SER A 2 -8.89 -3.82 -17.94
CA SER A 2 -7.48 -3.69 -17.50
C SER A 2 -7.36 -3.10 -16.09
N VAL A 3 -6.69 -3.77 -15.17
CA VAL A 3 -6.43 -3.28 -13.81
C VAL A 3 -5.23 -2.33 -13.85
N ARG A 4 -5.36 -1.13 -13.27
CA ARG A 4 -4.27 -0.14 -13.18
C ARG A 4 -3.38 -0.49 -11.98
N CYS A 5 -2.19 -1.03 -12.24
CA CYS A 5 -1.12 -1.06 -11.24
C CYS A 5 -0.48 0.32 -11.18
N ARG A 6 -0.76 1.09 -10.12
CA ARG A 6 0.09 2.22 -9.73
C ARG A 6 1.21 1.64 -8.86
N PRO A 7 2.47 2.09 -8.97
CA PRO A 7 3.50 1.69 -8.00
C PRO A 7 3.00 2.05 -6.61
N LEU A 8 3.30 1.23 -5.60
CA LEU A 8 2.78 1.46 -4.27
C LEU A 8 3.24 2.82 -3.72
N ALA A 9 4.40 3.32 -4.16
CA ALA A 9 4.86 4.68 -3.95
C ALA A 9 3.86 5.76 -4.44
N ASN A 10 3.13 5.54 -5.55
CA ASN A 10 2.06 6.43 -6.03
C ASN A 10 0.69 6.18 -5.37
N LEU A 11 0.52 5.03 -4.70
CA LEU A 11 -0.60 4.78 -3.78
C LEU A 11 -0.33 5.34 -2.37
N MET A 12 0.95 5.56 -2.04
CA MET A 12 1.44 6.09 -0.77
C MET A 12 1.78 7.58 -0.79
N ALA A 13 2.21 8.11 -1.94
CA ALA A 13 2.16 9.53 -2.23
C ALA A 13 0.75 9.93 -1.86
N PRO A 14 0.58 10.88 -0.91
CA PRO A 14 -0.68 11.12 -0.23
C PRO A 14 -1.73 11.13 -1.31
N LEU A 15 -2.60 10.10 -1.37
CA LEU A 15 -3.45 9.89 -2.52
C LEU A 15 -4.07 11.25 -2.81
N GLN A 16 -3.60 11.93 -3.87
CA GLN A 16 -3.89 13.34 -4.03
C GLN A 16 -5.30 13.36 -4.61
N TYR A 17 -6.29 12.99 -3.80
CA TYR A 17 -7.70 12.97 -4.16
C TYR A 17 -8.24 14.39 -4.30
N GLY A 18 -7.46 15.40 -3.94
CA GLY A 18 -7.74 16.79 -4.19
C GLY A 18 -6.53 17.67 -3.89
N TYR A 19 -6.67 18.94 -4.23
CA TYR A 19 -5.89 20.02 -3.63
C TYR A 19 -6.75 20.70 -2.58
N GLN A 20 -6.11 21.47 -1.69
CA GLN A 20 -6.84 22.35 -0.80
C GLN A 20 -7.55 23.41 -1.63
N TYR A 21 -8.86 23.56 -1.39
CA TYR A 21 -9.68 24.56 -2.05
C TYR A 21 -10.78 25.03 -1.11
N GLU A 22 -11.25 26.24 -1.35
CA GLU A 22 -12.44 26.80 -0.70
C GLU A 22 -13.60 26.82 -1.68
N THR A 23 -14.81 26.58 -1.20
CA THR A 23 -16.02 26.71 -2.02
C THR A 23 -16.40 28.19 -2.11
N VAL A 24 -16.52 28.70 -3.33
CA VAL A 24 -16.87 30.11 -3.55
C VAL A 24 -18.38 30.24 -3.64
N ARG A 25 -18.97 31.11 -2.81
CA ARG A 25 -20.42 31.39 -2.81
C ARG A 25 -20.78 32.65 -3.59
N THR A 26 -19.85 33.58 -3.73
CA THR A 26 -20.04 34.87 -4.40
C THR A 26 -18.84 35.18 -5.28
N ILE A 27 -19.08 35.61 -6.51
CA ILE A 27 -18.05 35.92 -7.50
C ILE A 27 -18.28 37.35 -7.98
N GLN A 28 -17.35 38.25 -7.66
CA GLN A 28 -17.47 39.66 -8.03
C GLN A 28 -16.90 39.95 -9.42
N ASN A 29 -15.73 39.39 -9.76
CA ASN A 29 -14.96 39.84 -10.93
C ASN A 29 -14.85 38.81 -12.06
N GLU A 30 -14.60 37.53 -11.74
CA GLU A 30 -14.33 36.50 -12.76
C GLU A 30 -15.46 35.48 -12.84
N ARG A 31 -16.43 35.70 -13.71
CA ARG A 31 -17.63 34.86 -13.80
C ARG A 31 -17.45 33.59 -14.65
N THR A 32 -16.30 33.39 -15.28
CA THR A 32 -16.05 32.29 -16.21
C THR A 32 -14.89 31.40 -15.77
N CYS A 33 -14.99 30.11 -16.05
CA CYS A 33 -13.95 29.13 -15.78
C CYS A 33 -12.90 29.15 -16.88
N TRP A 34 -11.63 29.41 -16.57
CA TRP A 34 -10.56 29.48 -17.56
C TRP A 34 -10.24 28.15 -18.28
N ILE A 35 -10.73 27.00 -17.77
CA ILE A 35 -10.54 25.69 -18.42
C ILE A 35 -11.56 25.44 -19.53
N CYS A 36 -12.85 25.68 -19.25
CA CYS A 36 -13.94 25.39 -20.21
C CYS A 36 -14.59 26.64 -20.81
N MET A 37 -14.19 27.83 -20.36
CA MET A 37 -14.74 29.14 -20.71
C MET A 37 -16.24 29.34 -20.41
N GLU A 38 -16.89 28.38 -19.73
CA GLU A 38 -18.30 28.50 -19.30
C GLU A 38 -18.43 29.35 -18.03
N THR A 39 -19.59 30.01 -17.87
CA THR A 39 -19.92 30.75 -16.65
C THR A 39 -20.11 29.82 -15.44
N PHE A 40 -19.69 30.28 -14.26
CA PHE A 40 -19.86 29.51 -13.03
C PHE A 40 -21.33 29.38 -12.62
N ASP A 41 -21.71 28.17 -12.21
CA ASP A 41 -23.03 27.89 -11.67
C ASP A 41 -23.00 27.97 -10.13
N LEU A 42 -23.57 29.05 -9.60
CA LEU A 42 -23.67 29.33 -8.17
C LEU A 42 -24.94 28.74 -7.53
N THR A 43 -25.93 28.35 -8.33
CA THR A 43 -27.26 27.95 -7.85
C THR A 43 -27.40 26.44 -7.69
N SER A 44 -26.51 25.64 -8.28
CA SER A 44 -26.70 24.19 -8.30
C SER A 44 -26.41 23.47 -6.99
N THR A 45 -27.46 22.83 -6.49
CA THR A 45 -27.42 21.68 -5.59
C THR A 45 -26.88 20.46 -6.33
N SER A 46 -25.60 20.16 -6.11
CA SER A 46 -24.87 18.90 -6.37
C SER A 46 -24.43 18.50 -7.79
N ASN A 47 -24.98 18.99 -8.90
CA ASN A 47 -24.64 18.43 -10.24
C ASN A 47 -24.24 19.43 -11.34
N SER A 48 -23.97 20.70 -11.03
CA SER A 48 -23.51 21.64 -12.06
C SER A 48 -22.17 21.23 -12.66
N ARG A 49 -22.07 21.41 -13.99
CA ARG A 49 -20.85 21.13 -14.75
C ARG A 49 -19.67 21.98 -14.27
N CYS A 50 -19.92 23.20 -13.77
CA CYS A 50 -18.88 24.16 -13.44
C CYS A 50 -19.09 24.85 -12.07
N LYS A 51 -19.10 24.07 -10.99
CA LYS A 51 -19.15 24.62 -9.61
C LYS A 51 -17.84 25.34 -9.26
N PRO A 52 -17.85 26.61 -8.85
CA PRO A 52 -16.62 27.36 -8.58
C PRO A 52 -15.93 26.91 -7.29
N ILE A 53 -14.61 26.73 -7.37
CA ILE A 53 -13.72 26.51 -6.24
C ILE A 53 -12.54 27.48 -6.33
N LYS A 54 -12.07 27.94 -5.17
CA LYS A 54 -10.89 28.79 -5.04
C LYS A 54 -9.70 27.92 -4.67
N LEU A 55 -8.68 27.87 -5.52
CA LEU A 55 -7.47 27.08 -5.29
C LEU A 55 -6.62 27.74 -4.20
N LEU A 56 -6.13 26.95 -3.24
CA LEU A 56 -5.20 27.44 -2.22
C LEU A 56 -3.75 27.04 -2.57
N PRO A 57 -2.77 27.92 -2.30
CA PRO A 57 -2.90 29.23 -1.66
C PRO A 57 -3.08 30.41 -2.64
N CYS A 58 -3.02 30.17 -3.96
CA CYS A 58 -2.98 31.26 -4.95
C CYS A 58 -4.27 32.06 -5.12
N GLY A 59 -5.42 31.52 -4.70
CA GLY A 59 -6.70 32.22 -4.71
C GLY A 59 -7.43 32.29 -6.05
N HIS A 60 -6.90 31.67 -7.12
CA HIS A 60 -7.58 31.63 -8.41
C HIS A 60 -8.83 30.74 -8.37
N ILE A 61 -9.88 31.16 -9.09
CA ILE A 61 -11.16 30.46 -9.12
C ILE A 61 -11.23 29.57 -10.38
N VAL A 62 -11.67 28.33 -10.21
CA VAL A 62 -11.82 27.38 -11.31
C VAL A 62 -13.04 26.48 -11.08
N GLY A 63 -13.59 25.92 -12.15
CA GLY A 63 -14.67 24.94 -12.06
C GLY A 63 -14.13 23.63 -11.48
N LYS A 64 -14.72 23.16 -10.37
CA LYS A 64 -14.26 21.95 -9.67
C LYS A 64 -14.13 20.75 -10.60
N ASN A 65 -15.19 20.44 -11.35
CA ASN A 65 -15.19 19.29 -12.24
C ASN A 65 -14.21 19.47 -13.41
N CYS A 66 -14.05 20.70 -13.91
CA CYS A 66 -13.08 21.01 -14.95
C CYS A 66 -11.65 20.78 -14.45
N PHE A 67 -11.34 21.27 -13.26
CA PHE A 67 -10.05 21.09 -12.61
C PHE A 67 -9.75 19.61 -12.29
N ASP A 68 -10.74 18.88 -11.77
CA ASP A 68 -10.61 17.44 -11.50
C ASP A 68 -10.35 16.63 -12.78
N ARG A 69 -11.06 16.94 -13.88
CA ARG A 69 -10.84 16.32 -15.19
C ARG A 69 -9.49 16.66 -15.78
N TRP A 70 -9.10 17.93 -15.73
CA TRP A 70 -7.82 18.40 -16.23
C TRP A 70 -6.66 17.71 -15.50
N ARG A 71 -6.75 17.62 -14.17
CA ARG A 71 -5.81 16.86 -13.33
C ARG A 71 -5.72 15.38 -13.71
N ALA A 72 -6.87 14.74 -13.89
CA ALA A 72 -6.92 13.34 -14.27
C ALA A 72 -6.29 13.09 -15.65
N HIS A 73 -6.35 14.07 -16.54
CA HIS A 73 -5.76 14.01 -17.88
C HIS A 73 -4.24 14.21 -17.86
N VAL A 74 -3.75 15.22 -17.11
CA VAL A 74 -2.32 15.58 -17.06
C VAL A 74 -1.49 14.63 -16.18
N GLY A 75 -2.12 13.92 -15.24
CA GLY A 75 -1.43 12.93 -14.40
C GLY A 75 -0.81 13.50 -13.11
N GLY A 76 -1.28 14.66 -12.65
CA GLY A 76 -0.82 15.32 -11.42
C GLY A 76 -0.39 16.75 -11.68
N ILE A 77 -1.06 17.72 -11.06
CA ILE A 77 -0.81 19.16 -11.29
C ILE A 77 -0.22 19.75 -10.02
N THR A 78 1.08 20.00 -10.00
CA THR A 78 1.75 20.53 -8.80
C THR A 78 1.64 22.04 -8.66
N SER A 79 1.26 22.77 -9.72
CA SER A 79 1.19 24.23 -9.73
C SER A 79 -0.05 24.77 -10.46
N CYS A 80 -0.48 25.96 -10.07
CA CYS A 80 -1.55 26.69 -10.75
C CYS A 80 -1.06 27.16 -12.13
N THR A 81 -1.82 26.96 -13.20
CA THR A 81 -1.45 27.42 -14.55
C THR A 81 -1.48 28.93 -14.75
N LEU A 82 -2.31 29.64 -13.97
CA LEU A 82 -2.45 31.09 -14.13
C LEU A 82 -1.28 31.87 -13.52
N CYS A 83 -0.71 31.37 -12.42
CA CYS A 83 0.32 32.09 -11.67
C CYS A 83 1.52 31.24 -11.25
N SER A 84 1.60 29.99 -11.71
CA SER A 84 2.66 29.01 -11.41
C SER A 84 2.88 28.68 -9.94
N HIS A 85 2.03 29.17 -9.03
CA HIS A 85 2.17 28.95 -7.60
C HIS A 85 1.88 27.48 -7.25
N SER A 86 2.69 26.90 -6.35
CA SER A 86 2.55 25.51 -5.93
C SER A 86 1.20 25.27 -5.24
N LEU A 87 0.48 24.23 -5.65
CA LEU A 87 -0.82 23.88 -5.07
C LEU A 87 -0.62 22.93 -3.89
N THR A 88 -1.28 23.22 -2.78
CA THR A 88 -1.18 22.37 -1.59
C THR A 88 -2.07 21.14 -1.76
N PRO A 89 -1.53 19.91 -1.77
CA PRO A 89 -2.35 18.70 -1.86
C PRO A 89 -3.28 18.64 -0.64
N LYS A 90 -4.53 18.22 -0.85
CA LYS A 90 -5.45 17.99 0.25
C LYS A 90 -4.92 16.80 1.03
N GLN A 91 -4.43 17.07 2.24
CA GLN A 91 -3.96 16.02 3.13
C GLN A 91 -5.18 15.15 3.47
N GLU A 92 -5.15 13.90 3.02
CA GLU A 92 -6.25 12.98 3.28
C GLU A 92 -6.38 12.72 4.79
N SER A 93 -7.60 12.39 5.24
CA SER A 93 -7.87 12.12 6.64
C SER A 93 -6.87 11.08 7.17
N ASN A 94 -6.32 11.41 8.33
CA ASN A 94 -5.22 10.70 8.99
C ASN A 94 -5.70 9.37 9.59
N THR A 95 -6.42 8.56 8.81
CA THR A 95 -6.99 7.30 9.25
C THR A 95 -5.87 6.33 9.58
N LEU A 96 -6.08 5.51 10.62
CA LEU A 96 -5.13 4.47 11.02
C LEU A 96 -4.74 3.56 9.84
N TYR A 97 -5.69 3.30 8.94
CA TYR A 97 -5.46 2.53 7.72
C TYR A 97 -4.41 3.16 6.80
N VAL A 98 -4.53 4.46 6.46
CA VAL A 98 -3.56 5.15 5.61
C VAL A 98 -2.18 5.22 6.28
N ARG A 99 -2.13 5.42 7.60
CA ARG A 99 -0.87 5.36 8.37
C ARG A 99 -0.22 3.99 8.32
N LEU A 100 -1.02 2.93 8.48
CA LEU A 100 -0.53 1.55 8.44
C LEU A 100 0.00 1.19 7.05
N LEU A 101 -0.76 1.52 5.99
CA LEU A 101 -0.32 1.33 4.61
C LEU A 101 0.99 2.07 4.33
N ARG A 102 1.09 3.34 4.75
CA ARG A 102 2.33 4.11 4.61
C ARG A 102 3.50 3.42 5.30
N ARG A 103 3.29 2.89 6.52
CA ARG A 103 4.34 2.22 7.29
C ARG A 103 4.77 0.88 6.66
N ILE A 104 3.81 0.11 6.15
CA ILE A 104 4.09 -1.16 5.45
C ILE A 104 4.91 -0.88 4.20
N ALA A 105 4.49 0.10 3.42
CA ALA A 105 5.10 0.34 2.13
C ALA A 105 6.36 1.22 2.20
N SER A 106 6.65 1.83 3.35
CA SER A 106 7.97 2.35 3.69
C SER A 106 8.89 1.31 4.38
N SER A 107 8.47 0.05 4.52
CA SER A 107 9.30 -0.98 5.15
C SER A 107 10.40 -1.46 4.20
N ILE A 108 11.55 -1.86 4.78
CA ILE A 108 12.69 -2.45 4.04
C ILE A 108 12.25 -3.67 3.22
N TRP A 109 11.32 -4.46 3.77
CA TRP A 109 10.76 -5.60 3.07
C TRP A 109 10.05 -5.16 1.79
N PHE A 110 9.19 -4.14 1.87
CA PHE A 110 8.43 -3.66 0.72
C PHE A 110 9.36 -3.06 -0.35
N SER A 111 10.34 -2.24 0.04
CA SER A 111 11.31 -1.68 -0.91
C SER A 111 12.13 -2.77 -1.60
N SER A 112 12.54 -3.81 -0.87
CA SER A 112 13.26 -4.95 -1.44
C SER A 112 12.41 -5.72 -2.47
N GLN A 113 11.09 -5.79 -2.29
CA GLN A 113 10.20 -6.41 -3.28
C GLN A 113 10.06 -5.55 -4.53
N ASP A 114 9.96 -4.22 -4.39
CA ASP A 114 9.94 -3.30 -5.53
C ASP A 114 11.25 -3.38 -6.33
N ASP A 115 12.40 -3.41 -5.66
CA ASP A 115 13.72 -3.55 -6.29
C ASP A 115 13.85 -4.90 -7.02
N TYR A 116 13.44 -5.99 -6.37
CA TYR A 116 13.48 -7.32 -6.97
C TYR A 116 12.56 -7.44 -8.20
N MET A 117 11.38 -6.81 -8.13
CA MET A 117 10.47 -6.76 -9.28
C MET A 117 11.04 -5.94 -10.44
N ALA A 118 11.78 -4.87 -10.15
CA ALA A 118 12.49 -4.11 -11.17
C ALA A 118 13.63 -4.93 -11.79
N ASP A 119 14.32 -5.76 -11.00
CA ASP A 119 15.42 -6.61 -11.48
C ASP A 119 14.96 -7.81 -12.32
N MET A 120 13.74 -8.30 -12.11
CA MET A 120 13.10 -9.34 -12.92
C MET A 120 12.78 -8.90 -14.37
N VAL A 121 12.86 -7.59 -14.65
CA VAL A 121 12.69 -7.07 -16.01
C VAL A 121 14.03 -7.16 -16.75
N PRO A 122 14.09 -7.72 -17.97
CA PRO A 122 15.31 -7.77 -18.77
C PRO A 122 15.98 -6.39 -18.86
N ASP A 123 17.32 -6.33 -18.78
CA ASP A 123 18.08 -5.08 -18.67
C ASP A 123 17.73 -4.03 -19.73
N TYR A 124 17.33 -4.46 -20.94
CA TYR A 124 16.88 -3.56 -22.01
C TYR A 124 15.60 -2.75 -21.69
N HIS A 125 14.93 -3.06 -20.59
CA HIS A 125 13.68 -2.43 -20.16
C HIS A 125 13.67 -1.97 -18.69
N LYS A 126 14.76 -2.08 -17.93
CA LYS A 126 14.77 -1.65 -16.51
C LYS A 126 14.47 -0.16 -16.34
N ASP A 127 15.13 0.69 -17.13
CA ASP A 127 14.89 2.14 -17.08
C ASP A 127 13.50 2.49 -17.59
N HIS A 128 13.03 1.80 -18.63
CA HIS A 128 11.69 2.01 -19.16
C HIS A 128 10.63 1.58 -18.15
N VAL A 129 10.78 0.44 -17.47
CA VAL A 129 9.84 -0.01 -16.45
C VAL A 129 9.88 0.86 -15.21
N ARG A 130 11.04 1.36 -14.77
CA ARG A 130 11.10 2.38 -13.69
C ARG A 130 10.32 3.63 -14.06
N ILE A 131 10.49 4.15 -15.28
CA ILE A 131 9.75 5.32 -15.77
C ILE A 131 8.24 5.01 -15.93
N LEU A 132 7.88 3.82 -16.41
CA LEU A 132 6.49 3.40 -16.57
C LEU A 132 5.80 3.19 -15.23
N LEU A 133 6.48 2.61 -14.25
CA LEU A 133 6.03 2.51 -12.86
C LEU A 133 5.83 3.91 -12.31
N ASP A 134 6.84 4.79 -12.37
CA ASP A 134 6.76 6.16 -11.86
C ASP A 134 5.61 6.97 -12.50
N ARG A 135 5.36 6.78 -13.80
CA ARG A 135 4.25 7.40 -14.54
C ARG A 135 2.89 6.69 -14.37
N GLY A 136 2.81 5.61 -13.59
CA GLY A 136 1.57 4.86 -13.36
C GLY A 136 0.98 4.22 -14.63
N VAL A 137 1.85 3.86 -15.58
CA VAL A 137 1.43 3.26 -16.85
C VAL A 137 0.92 1.84 -16.60
N ARG A 138 -0.11 1.46 -17.36
CA ARG A 138 -0.79 0.17 -17.23
C ARG A 138 0.18 -0.96 -17.60
N LEU A 139 0.60 -1.73 -16.60
CA LEU A 139 1.16 -3.06 -16.84
C LEU A 139 0.10 -3.93 -17.52
N SER A 140 0.52 -4.76 -18.48
CA SER A 140 -0.39 -5.71 -19.09
C SER A 140 -0.82 -6.75 -18.04
N HIS A 141 -2.03 -7.29 -18.18
CA HIS A 141 -2.54 -8.34 -17.28
C HIS A 141 -1.60 -9.54 -17.18
N THR A 142 -0.93 -9.87 -18.28
CA THR A 142 0.02 -10.98 -18.32
C THR A 142 1.28 -10.69 -17.52
N GLN A 143 1.75 -9.44 -17.49
CA GLN A 143 2.87 -9.01 -16.65
C GLN A 143 2.50 -8.98 -15.17
N MET A 144 1.31 -8.46 -14.82
CA MET A 144 0.83 -8.51 -13.43
C MET A 144 0.66 -9.95 -12.94
N ALA A 145 0.10 -10.84 -13.76
CA ALA A 145 -0.06 -12.24 -13.41
C ALA A 145 1.29 -12.94 -13.16
N LYS A 146 2.29 -12.68 -14.01
CA LYS A 146 3.65 -13.20 -13.81
C LYS A 146 4.28 -12.71 -12.52
N ALA A 147 4.28 -11.39 -12.27
CA ALA A 147 4.80 -10.81 -11.04
C ALA A 147 4.11 -11.41 -9.79
N TRP A 148 2.79 -11.57 -9.85
CA TRP A 148 2.01 -12.15 -8.75
C TRP A 148 2.32 -13.64 -8.53
N MET A 149 2.51 -14.42 -9.61
CA MET A 149 2.92 -15.82 -9.50
C MET A 149 4.32 -15.95 -8.88
N TYR A 150 5.28 -15.09 -9.26
CA TYR A 150 6.61 -15.09 -8.65
C TYR A 150 6.56 -14.72 -7.17
N MET A 151 5.80 -13.68 -6.81
CA MET A 151 5.61 -13.28 -5.42
C MET A 151 4.97 -14.41 -4.60
N MET A 152 3.93 -15.07 -5.13
CA MET A 152 3.28 -16.20 -4.47
C MET A 152 4.19 -17.41 -4.36
N HIS A 153 5.00 -17.70 -5.38
CA HIS A 153 5.97 -18.78 -5.33
C HIS A 153 7.04 -18.54 -4.25
N TYR A 154 7.55 -17.31 -4.15
CA TYR A 154 8.51 -16.94 -3.12
C TYR A 154 7.90 -16.98 -1.71
N PHE A 155 6.67 -16.48 -1.57
CA PHE A 155 5.92 -16.57 -0.31
C PHE A 155 5.71 -18.04 0.09
N PHE A 156 5.32 -18.89 -0.85
CA PHE A 156 5.19 -20.32 -0.64
C PHE A 156 6.50 -20.97 -0.21
N ILE A 157 7.62 -20.64 -0.88
CA ILE A 157 8.95 -21.15 -0.51
C ILE A 157 9.30 -20.76 0.93
N ILE A 158 9.15 -19.49 1.31
CA ILE A 158 9.44 -19.04 2.68
C ILE A 158 8.54 -19.75 3.69
N TYR A 159 7.23 -19.80 3.43
CA TYR A 159 6.28 -20.41 4.34
C TYR A 159 6.42 -21.92 4.47
N MET A 160 6.97 -22.60 3.46
CA MET A 160 7.24 -24.04 3.53
C MET A 160 8.63 -24.34 4.11
N LEU A 161 9.65 -23.55 3.76
CA LEU A 161 11.02 -23.76 4.26
C LEU A 161 11.16 -23.42 5.74
N VAL A 162 10.54 -22.34 6.23
CA VAL A 162 10.68 -21.94 7.63
C VAL A 162 10.20 -23.04 8.60
N PRO A 163 9.02 -23.66 8.41
CA PRO A 163 8.60 -24.80 9.23
C PRO A 163 9.50 -26.03 9.09
N ILE A 164 10.00 -26.32 7.88
CA ILE A 164 10.90 -27.48 7.66
C ILE A 164 12.21 -27.29 8.43
N ILE A 165 12.83 -26.12 8.31
CA ILE A 165 14.06 -25.77 9.04
C ILE A 165 13.80 -25.82 10.55
N PHE A 166 12.65 -25.31 10.99
CA PHE A 166 12.26 -25.36 12.40
C PHE A 166 12.08 -26.79 12.93
N LEU A 167 11.40 -27.66 12.18
CA LEU A 167 11.25 -29.07 12.51
C LEU A 167 12.61 -29.79 12.55
N ALA A 168 13.49 -29.53 11.58
CA ALA A 168 14.84 -30.09 11.56
C ALA A 168 15.65 -29.66 12.78
N ALA A 169 15.56 -28.38 13.18
CA ALA A 169 16.20 -27.87 14.39
C ALA A 169 15.65 -28.54 15.65
N LEU A 170 14.33 -28.74 15.75
CA LEU A 170 13.71 -29.47 16.87
C LEU A 170 14.20 -30.92 16.96
N VAL A 171 14.26 -31.63 15.83
CA VAL A 171 14.76 -33.01 15.79
C VAL A 171 16.22 -33.07 16.24
N LEU A 172 17.05 -32.14 15.78
CA LEU A 172 18.46 -32.05 16.17
C LEU A 172 18.62 -31.76 17.67
N ILE A 173 17.84 -30.83 18.21
CA ILE A 173 17.83 -30.53 19.65
C ILE A 173 17.42 -31.75 20.46
N CYS A 174 16.34 -32.44 20.06
CA CYS A 174 15.90 -33.67 20.72
C CYS A 174 16.98 -34.76 20.65
N GLY A 175 17.64 -34.93 19.51
CA GLY A 175 18.75 -35.88 19.35
C GLY A 175 19.92 -35.57 20.28
N LEU A 176 20.31 -34.30 20.40
CA LEU A 176 21.37 -33.86 21.33
C LEU A 176 20.97 -34.06 22.78
N LEU A 177 19.70 -33.84 23.14
CA LEU A 177 19.21 -34.10 24.51
C LEU A 177 19.23 -35.61 24.82
N CYS A 178 18.85 -36.47 23.87
CA CYS A 178 18.93 -37.91 24.02
C CYS A 178 20.39 -38.39 24.14
N LEU A 179 21.29 -37.92 23.26
CA LEU A 179 22.70 -38.25 23.31
C LEU A 179 23.33 -37.77 24.63
N GLY A 180 23.02 -36.55 25.04
CA GLY A 180 23.40 -35.99 26.33
C GLY A 180 22.91 -36.88 27.47
N SER A 181 21.64 -37.26 27.49
CA SER A 181 21.07 -38.15 28.51
C SER A 181 21.75 -39.53 28.58
N TYR A 182 22.19 -40.07 27.43
CA TYR A 182 22.93 -41.32 27.35
C TYR A 182 24.33 -41.20 27.99
N PHE A 183 25.05 -40.10 27.72
CA PHE A 183 26.32 -39.78 28.39
C PHE A 183 26.13 -39.35 29.88
N LEU A 184 24.93 -38.88 30.25
CA LEU A 184 24.59 -38.31 31.57
C LEU A 184 23.81 -39.25 32.51
N SER A 185 23.77 -40.57 32.26
CA SER A 185 23.42 -41.56 33.29
C SER A 185 24.36 -41.53 34.52
N SER A 186 25.32 -40.60 34.52
CA SER A 186 26.21 -40.15 35.60
C SER A 186 25.62 -39.13 36.61
N GLY A 187 24.35 -38.69 36.51
CA GLY A 187 23.58 -38.15 37.67
C GLY A 187 23.11 -36.67 37.67
N LEU A 188 23.64 -35.78 36.84
CA LEU A 188 23.33 -34.33 36.87
C LEU A 188 22.08 -33.88 36.04
N TYR A 189 21.36 -34.82 35.44
CA TYR A 189 20.45 -34.61 34.32
C TYR A 189 19.09 -33.96 34.63
N ARG A 190 18.53 -34.14 35.84
CA ARG A 190 17.16 -33.70 36.13
C ARG A 190 16.96 -32.18 36.04
N LEU A 191 18.02 -31.39 36.26
CA LEU A 191 17.96 -29.94 36.17
C LEU A 191 18.00 -29.48 34.70
N VAL A 192 18.91 -30.04 33.91
CA VAL A 192 19.09 -29.68 32.49
C VAL A 192 17.83 -29.99 31.68
N LEU A 193 17.20 -31.14 31.91
CA LEU A 193 15.96 -31.51 31.22
C LEU A 193 14.82 -30.51 31.48
N LYS A 194 14.65 -30.05 32.72
CA LYS A 194 13.61 -29.08 33.07
C LYS A 194 13.83 -27.72 32.41
N VAL A 195 15.08 -27.28 32.33
CA VAL A 195 15.44 -26.01 31.67
C VAL A 195 15.22 -26.10 30.16
N SER A 196 15.62 -27.20 29.53
CA SER A 196 15.41 -27.38 28.08
C SER A 196 13.93 -27.43 27.69
N ILE A 197 13.09 -28.10 28.48
CA ILE A 197 11.63 -28.13 28.26
C ILE A 197 11.03 -26.72 28.42
N ALA A 198 11.45 -25.95 29.43
CA ALA A 198 11.00 -24.58 29.65
C ALA A 198 11.39 -23.63 28.50
N ILE A 199 12.61 -23.77 27.96
CA ILE A 199 13.06 -22.98 26.81
C ILE A 199 12.26 -23.35 25.56
N LEU A 200 12.04 -24.65 25.30
CA LEU A 200 11.23 -25.09 24.16
C LEU A 200 9.79 -24.56 24.24
N THR A 201 9.18 -24.61 25.42
CA THR A 201 7.80 -24.11 25.61
C THR A 201 7.70 -22.60 25.40
N LEU A 202 8.68 -21.82 25.84
CA LEU A 202 8.74 -20.38 25.58
C LEU A 202 8.89 -20.07 24.08
N ILE A 203 9.76 -20.80 23.37
CA ILE A 203 9.94 -20.62 21.92
C ILE A 203 8.65 -20.95 21.16
N MET A 204 7.99 -22.05 21.52
CA MET A 204 6.72 -22.44 20.90
C MET A 204 5.61 -21.42 21.18
N ALA A 205 5.51 -20.90 22.41
CA ALA A 205 4.54 -19.87 22.75
C ALA A 205 4.74 -18.58 21.92
N GLY A 206 5.99 -18.16 21.70
CA GLY A 206 6.32 -17.01 20.85
C GLY A 206 5.93 -17.23 19.38
N LEU A 207 6.15 -18.43 18.85
CA LEU A 207 5.76 -18.77 17.48
C LEU A 207 4.24 -18.82 17.29
N PHE A 208 3.51 -19.39 18.24
CA PHE A 208 2.04 -19.40 18.21
C PHE A 208 1.45 -17.99 18.31
N ALA A 209 2.03 -17.12 19.15
CA ALA A 209 1.61 -15.72 19.24
C ALA A 209 1.82 -14.97 17.91
N ASN A 210 2.93 -15.23 17.21
CA ASN A 210 3.19 -14.64 15.89
C ASN A 210 2.22 -15.18 14.82
N LEU A 211 2.00 -16.49 14.76
CA LEU A 211 1.06 -17.10 13.80
C LEU A 211 -0.38 -16.61 14.02
N GLY A 212 -0.83 -16.49 15.27
CA GLY A 212 -2.14 -15.94 15.61
C GLY A 212 -2.30 -14.49 15.15
N SER A 213 -1.26 -13.68 15.33
CA SER A 213 -1.25 -12.27 14.89
C SER A 213 -1.40 -12.17 13.36
N PHE A 214 -0.74 -13.04 12.59
CA PHE A 214 -0.87 -13.07 11.13
C PHE A 214 -2.26 -13.54 10.65
N ALA A 215 -2.86 -14.52 11.32
CA ALA A 215 -4.21 -14.98 10.99
C ALA A 215 -5.25 -13.86 11.20
N VAL A 216 -5.13 -13.09 12.29
CA VAL A 216 -6.01 -11.95 12.57
C VAL A 216 -5.84 -10.84 11.54
N VAL A 217 -4.60 -10.49 11.18
CA VAL A 217 -4.33 -9.47 10.15
C VAL A 217 -4.89 -9.90 8.79
N SER A 218 -4.71 -11.18 8.42
CA SER A 218 -5.22 -11.73 7.16
C SER A 218 -6.75 -11.73 7.12
N TRP A 219 -7.40 -12.11 8.22
CA TRP A 219 -8.86 -12.09 8.35
C TRP A 219 -9.43 -10.66 8.27
N LEU A 220 -8.78 -9.69 8.92
CA LEU A 220 -9.18 -8.28 8.87
C LEU A 220 -9.07 -7.69 7.45
N ILE A 221 -8.04 -8.08 6.70
CA ILE A 221 -7.88 -7.67 5.30
C ILE A 221 -9.05 -8.21 4.44
N VAL A 222 -9.43 -9.47 4.63
CA VAL A 222 -10.54 -10.10 3.89
C VAL A 222 -11.89 -9.46 4.25
N GLN A 223 -12.17 -9.25 5.54
CA GLN A 223 -13.38 -8.57 6.02
C GLN A 223 -13.52 -7.17 5.43
N HIS A 224 -12.43 -6.40 5.39
CA HIS A 224 -12.44 -5.04 4.85
C HIS A 224 -12.58 -5.00 3.31
N GLY A 225 -12.10 -6.03 2.60
CA GLY A 225 -12.33 -6.18 1.17
C GLY A 225 -13.81 -6.43 0.84
N ASN A 226 -14.46 -7.32 1.59
CA ASN A 226 -15.87 -7.68 1.37
C ASN A 226 -16.83 -6.52 1.69
N SER A 227 -16.55 -5.72 2.72
CA SER A 227 -17.40 -4.58 3.08
C SER A 227 -17.39 -3.48 2.01
N GLN A 228 -16.25 -3.24 1.35
CA GLN A 228 -16.16 -2.28 0.25
C GLN A 228 -16.81 -2.77 -1.05
N ALA A 229 -16.78 -4.08 -1.32
CA ALA A 229 -17.44 -4.67 -2.48
C ALA A 229 -18.97 -4.54 -2.40
N HIS A 230 -19.57 -4.73 -1.23
CA HIS A 230 -21.01 -4.56 -1.03
C HIS A 230 -21.48 -3.10 -1.07
N GLY A 231 -20.64 -2.13 -0.68
CA GLY A 231 -20.98 -0.71 -0.80
C GLY A 231 -21.06 -0.19 -2.24
N ARG A 232 -20.45 -0.89 -3.21
CA ARG A 232 -20.43 -0.49 -4.63
C ARG A 232 -21.58 -1.03 -5.48
N MET A 233 -22.30 -2.05 -5.02
CA MET A 233 -23.45 -2.63 -5.76
C MET A 233 -24.80 -1.97 -5.43
N LYS A 234 -24.83 -1.02 -4.49
CA LYS A 234 -26.05 -0.29 -4.08
C LYS A 234 -26.11 1.16 -4.61
N LYS A 235 -25.31 1.52 -5.61
CA LYS A 235 -25.34 2.80 -6.32
C LYS A 235 -25.28 2.56 -7.81
#